data_AF-A0A699XBH8-F1
#
_entry.id   AF-A0A699XBH8-F1
#
_cell.length_a   1.000
_cell.length_b   1.000
_cell.length_c   1.000
_cell.angle_alpha   90.00
_cell.angle_beta   90.00
_cell.angle_gamma   90.00
#
_symmetry.space_group_name_H-M   'P 1'
#
loop_
_entity.id
_entity.type
_entity.pdbx_description
1 polymer ?
#
loop_
_entity_poly.entity_id
_entity_poly.type
_entity_poly.pdbx_seq_one_letter_code
_entity_poly.pdbx_strand_id
1 'polypeptide(L)'
;IKELEEKKHQKDGLTGVPTGFSALDRVTSGWQPSDLVIVAARPGMGKTAFVVSAMRNAAVDFKKPVAIFSLEMSSLQLVNRLISAEAELDSEKI
;
A
#
# COMPACT_ATOMS: atom_id res chain seq x y z
N ILE A 1 18.99 -20.07 -9.85
CA ILE A 1 19.27 -20.80 -8.58
C ILE A 1 19.31 -19.82 -7.40
N LYS A 2 20.13 -18.76 -7.43
CA LYS A 2 20.14 -17.67 -6.41
C LYS A 2 18.76 -17.11 -6.05
N GLU A 3 17.93 -16.85 -7.06
CA GLU A 3 16.59 -16.26 -6.89
C GLU A 3 15.60 -17.18 -6.13
N LEU A 4 15.78 -18.51 -6.20
CA LEU A 4 14.99 -19.48 -5.45
C LEU A 4 15.47 -19.60 -4.00
N GLU A 5 16.77 -19.40 -3.74
CA GLU A 5 17.33 -19.45 -2.40
C GLU A 5 16.97 -18.21 -1.58
N GLU A 6 16.94 -17.02 -2.19
CA GLU A 6 16.47 -15.79 -1.54
C GLU A 6 14.99 -15.86 -1.15
N LYS A 7 14.13 -16.42 -2.01
CA LYS A 7 12.70 -16.64 -1.72
C LYS A 7 12.48 -17.62 -0.57
N LYS A 8 13.44 -18.52 -0.30
CA LYS A 8 13.38 -19.49 0.81
C LYS A 8 13.63 -18.85 2.17
N HIS A 9 14.27 -17.68 2.21
CA HIS A 9 14.58 -16.95 3.45
C HIS A 9 13.52 -15.91 3.86
N GLN A 10 12.53 -15.63 3.02
CA GLN A 10 11.38 -14.79 3.39
C GLN A 10 10.36 -15.62 4.19
N LYS A 11 10.39 -15.44 5.52
CA LYS A 11 9.54 -16.17 6.48
C LYS A 11 8.02 -16.07 6.24
N ASP A 12 7.55 -15.09 5.47
CA ASP A 12 6.12 -14.86 5.20
C ASP A 12 5.64 -15.30 3.81
N GLY A 13 6.51 -15.86 2.96
CA GLY A 13 6.11 -16.30 1.61
C GLY A 13 5.74 -15.19 0.63
N LEU A 14 5.87 -13.92 1.04
CA LEU A 14 5.63 -12.75 0.20
C LEU A 14 6.90 -12.38 -0.55
N THR A 15 6.90 -12.59 -1.87
CA THR A 15 8.03 -12.28 -2.76
C THR A 15 8.05 -10.82 -3.22
N GLY A 16 6.91 -10.14 -3.12
CA GLY A 16 6.73 -8.74 -3.53
C GLY A 16 6.69 -7.75 -2.37
N VAL A 17 6.34 -6.49 -2.67
CA VAL A 17 6.03 -5.46 -1.68
C VAL A 17 4.66 -5.76 -1.05
N PRO A 18 4.58 -6.02 0.26
CA PRO A 18 3.31 -6.35 0.91
C PRO A 18 2.34 -5.17 0.89
N THR A 19 1.05 -5.45 0.68
CA THR A 19 -0.01 -4.43 0.70
C THR A 19 -0.51 -4.15 2.11
N GLY A 20 -0.27 -5.07 3.05
CA GLY A 20 -0.82 -5.03 4.41
C GLY A 20 -2.26 -5.56 4.49
N PHE A 21 -2.87 -5.93 3.36
CA PHE A 21 -4.15 -6.63 3.32
C PHE A 21 -3.90 -8.14 3.14
N SER A 22 -3.97 -8.91 4.22
CA SER A 22 -3.59 -10.34 4.22
C SER A 22 -4.35 -11.18 3.19
N ALA A 23 -5.60 -10.83 2.89
CA ALA A 23 -6.39 -11.50 1.86
C ALA A 23 -5.87 -11.20 0.44
N LEU A 24 -5.49 -9.95 0.18
CA LEU A 24 -4.93 -9.54 -1.11
C LEU A 24 -3.53 -10.11 -1.30
N ASP A 25 -2.69 -9.98 -0.28
CA ASP A 25 -1.31 -10.49 -0.27
C ASP A 25 -1.25 -12.01 -0.47
N ARG A 26 -2.27 -12.75 -0.04
CA ARG A 26 -2.37 -14.20 -0.30
C ARG A 26 -2.63 -14.54 -1.77
N VAL A 27 -3.36 -13.68 -2.48
CA VAL A 27 -3.70 -13.89 -3.89
C VAL A 27 -2.59 -13.37 -4.81
N THR A 28 -1.95 -12.26 -4.43
CA THR A 28 -0.93 -11.59 -5.25
C THR A 28 0.51 -11.92 -4.85
N SER A 29 0.72 -12.51 -3.67
CA SER A 29 2.03 -12.65 -3.02
C SER A 29 2.74 -11.29 -2.79
N GLY A 30 1.94 -10.24 -2.61
CA GLY A 30 2.36 -8.84 -2.61
C GLY A 30 2.57 -8.28 -4.02
N TRP A 31 2.88 -6.99 -4.13
CA TRP A 31 3.17 -6.35 -5.42
C TRP A 31 4.53 -6.80 -5.95
N GLN A 32 4.52 -7.54 -7.06
CA GLN A 32 5.77 -8.05 -7.63
C GLN A 32 6.55 -6.93 -8.32
N PRO A 33 7.89 -6.96 -8.28
CA PRO A 33 8.71 -6.10 -9.11
C PRO A 33 8.40 -6.35 -10.59
N SER A 34 8.40 -5.27 -11.39
CA SER A 34 8.11 -5.26 -12.84
C SER A 34 6.62 -5.32 -13.26
N ASP A 35 5.68 -5.50 -12.33
CA ASP A 35 4.25 -5.48 -12.64
C ASP A 35 3.67 -4.05 -12.70
N LEU A 36 2.78 -3.81 -13.67
CA LEU A 36 1.91 -2.64 -13.70
C LEU A 36 0.52 -3.02 -13.18
N VAL A 37 0.22 -2.57 -11.96
CA VAL A 37 -1.07 -2.83 -11.30
C VAL A 37 -2.02 -1.67 -11.56
N ILE A 38 -3.17 -1.97 -12.17
CA ILE A 38 -4.23 -0.99 -12.42
C ILE A 38 -5.37 -1.21 -11.43
N VAL A 39 -5.64 -0.20 -10.60
CA VAL A 39 -6.80 -0.17 -9.71
C VAL A 39 -7.89 0.69 -10.34
N ALA A 40 -9.03 0.09 -10.66
CA ALA A 40 -10.19 0.80 -11.21
C ALA A 40 -11.39 0.68 -10.25
N ALA A 41 -12.07 1.80 -10.01
CA ALA A 41 -13.30 1.84 -9.23
C ALA A 41 -14.15 3.03 -9.68
N ARG A 42 -15.44 3.02 -9.35
CA ARG A 42 -16.31 4.18 -9.59
C ARG A 42 -15.92 5.35 -8.67
N PRO A 43 -16.20 6.61 -9.07
CA PRO A 43 -16.01 7.77 -8.19
C PRO A 43 -16.68 7.56 -6.83
N GLY A 44 -16.00 7.98 -5.75
CA GLY A 44 -16.51 7.84 -4.38
C GLY A 44 -16.37 6.43 -3.76
N MET A 45 -15.97 5.39 -4.50
CA MET A 45 -15.83 4.01 -3.97
C MET A 45 -14.52 3.76 -3.21
N GLY A 46 -13.80 4.81 -2.82
CA GLY A 46 -12.61 4.67 -1.97
C GLY A 46 -11.30 4.25 -2.68
N LYS A 47 -11.17 4.40 -4.00
CA LYS A 47 -9.93 4.09 -4.74
C LYS A 47 -8.69 4.76 -4.12
N THR A 48 -8.78 6.06 -3.86
CA THR A 48 -7.66 6.82 -3.27
C THR A 48 -7.37 6.35 -1.85
N ALA A 49 -8.41 6.10 -1.05
CA ALA A 49 -8.23 5.59 0.32
C ALA A 49 -7.52 4.24 0.32
N PHE A 50 -7.96 3.30 -0.52
CA PHE A 50 -7.32 1.99 -0.69
C PHE A 50 -5.84 2.11 -1.07
N VAL A 51 -5.51 2.91 -2.09
CA VAL A 51 -4.12 3.09 -2.53
C VAL A 51 -3.28 3.70 -1.42
N VAL A 52 -3.76 4.75 -0.76
CA VAL A 52 -3.03 5.42 0.32
C VAL A 52 -2.79 4.49 1.51
N SER A 53 -3.79 3.70 1.91
CA SER A 53 -3.64 2.71 2.99
C SER A 53 -2.64 1.61 2.64
N ALA A 54 -2.71 1.04 1.43
CA ALA A 54 -1.75 0.02 1.00
C ALA A 54 -0.31 0.57 0.99
N MET A 55 -0.14 1.78 0.48
CA MET A 55 1.16 2.45 0.41
C MET A 55 1.69 2.85 1.80
N ARG A 56 0.81 3.28 2.71
CA ARG A 56 1.17 3.50 4.13
C ARG A 56 1.70 2.21 4.73
N ASN A 57 0.98 1.10 4.62
CA ASN A 57 1.38 -0.16 5.22
C ASN A 57 2.74 -0.63 4.68
N ALA A 58 2.93 -0.55 3.36
CA ALA A 58 4.21 -0.85 2.73
C ALA A 58 5.36 0.02 3.29
N ALA A 59 5.12 1.31 3.51
CA ALA A 59 6.13 2.24 4.02
C ALA A 59 6.39 2.14 5.52
N VAL A 60 5.34 2.06 6.34
CA VAL A 60 5.41 2.10 7.81
C VAL A 60 5.72 0.71 8.38
N ASP A 61 4.94 -0.30 7.99
CA ASP A 61 5.02 -1.64 8.58
C ASP A 61 6.16 -2.45 7.96
N PHE A 62 6.28 -2.40 6.63
CA PHE A 62 7.27 -3.19 5.88
C PHE A 62 8.55 -2.41 5.53
N LYS A 63 8.63 -1.14 5.92
CA LYS A 63 9.80 -0.25 5.72
C LYS A 63 10.28 -0.21 4.27
N LYS A 64 9.35 -0.27 3.30
CA LYS A 64 9.66 -0.14 1.88
C LYS A 64 9.46 1.31 1.43
N PRO A 65 10.44 1.92 0.72
CA PRO A 65 10.27 3.27 0.21
C PRO A 65 9.15 3.31 -0.84
N VAL A 66 8.25 4.29 -0.72
CA VAL A 66 7.11 4.49 -1.62
C VAL A 66 7.06 5.93 -2.10
N ALA A 67 6.71 6.14 -3.37
CA ALA A 67 6.41 7.44 -3.95
C ALA A 67 4.94 7.50 -4.36
N ILE A 68 4.23 8.57 -3.98
CA ILE A 68 2.84 8.81 -4.34
C ILE A 68 2.77 10.04 -5.23
N PHE A 69 2.16 9.88 -6.40
CA PHE A 69 1.85 10.98 -7.31
C PHE A 69 0.33 11.19 -7.32
N SER A 70 -0.11 12.36 -6.87
CA SER A 70 -1.52 12.74 -6.85
C SER A 70 -1.79 13.82 -7.88
N LEU A 71 -2.79 13.58 -8.72
CA LEU A 71 -3.22 14.53 -9.77
C LEU A 71 -4.56 15.19 -9.47
N GLU A 72 -5.26 14.76 -8.41
CA GLU A 72 -6.60 15.24 -8.06
C GLU A 72 -6.60 15.94 -6.69
N MET A 73 -5.97 15.30 -5.69
CA MET A 73 -5.89 15.84 -4.32
C MET A 73 -4.56 16.51 -4.06
N SER A 74 -4.56 17.56 -3.22
CA SER A 74 -3.31 18.19 -2.79
C SER A 74 -2.50 17.26 -1.88
N SER A 75 -1.19 17.48 -1.81
CA SER A 75 -0.30 16.75 -0.92
C SER A 75 -0.72 16.87 0.55
N LEU A 76 -1.15 18.07 0.98
CA LEU A 76 -1.61 18.31 2.34
C LEU A 76 -2.86 17.49 2.69
N GLN A 77 -3.82 17.38 1.78
CA GLN A 77 -5.02 16.57 1.98
C GLN A 77 -4.70 15.07 2.11
N LEU A 78 -3.71 14.58 1.36
CA LEU A 78 -3.25 13.20 1.46
C LEU A 78 -2.50 12.93 2.78
N VAL A 79 -1.63 13.86 3.18
CA VAL A 79 -0.90 13.75 4.45
C VAL A 79 -1.86 13.77 5.63
N ASN A 80 -2.85 14.66 5.66
CA ASN A 80 -3.87 14.66 6.71
C ASN A 80 -4.61 13.32 6.79
N ARG A 81 -4.98 12.73 5.64
CA ARG A 81 -5.58 11.38 5.63
C ARG A 81 -4.65 10.31 6.19
N LEU A 82 -3.37 10.35 5.84
CA LEU A 82 -2.38 9.41 6.38
C LEU A 82 -2.22 9.56 7.90
N ILE A 83 -2.17 10.79 8.41
CA ILE A 83 -2.06 11.08 9.85
C ILE A 83 -3.33 10.66 10.58
N SER A 84 -4.52 10.97 10.06
CA SER A 84 -5.79 10.54 10.64
C SER A 84 -5.90 9.01 10.67
N ALA A 85 -5.44 8.33 9.62
CA ALA A 85 -5.42 6.87 9.56
C ALA A 85 -4.41 6.24 10.53
N GLU A 86 -3.31 6.93 10.84
CA GLU A 86 -2.33 6.50 11.85
C GLU A 86 -2.83 6.71 13.27
N ALA A 87 -3.41 7.88 13.53
CA ALA A 87 -3.71 8.35 14.87
C ALA A 87 -5.12 7.95 15.34
N GLU A 88 -5.87 7.18 14.53
CA GLU A 88 -7.30 6.87 14.73
C GLU A 88 -8.14 8.14 15.06
N LEU A 89 -7.75 9.28 14.49
CA LEU A 89 -8.43 10.55 14.72
C LEU A 89 -9.56 10.72 13.70
N ASP A 90 -10.75 11.09 14.19
CA ASP A 90 -11.89 11.42 13.33
C ASP A 90 -11.52 12.49 12.30
N SER A 91 -11.74 12.18 11.02
CA SER A 91 -11.47 13.10 9.91
C SER A 91 -12.33 14.37 9.94
N GLU A 92 -13.39 14.41 10.76
CA GLU A 92 -14.26 15.58 10.96
C GLU A 92 -13.69 16.63 11.92
N LYS A 93 -12.63 16.32 12.68
CA LYS A 93 -12.02 17.26 13.63
C LYS A 93 -10.84 18.06 13.07
N ILE A 94 -10.58 17.99 11.76
CA ILE A 94 -9.46 18.68 11.10
C ILE A 94 -9.98 19.58 9.98
#